data_AF-A0A7L2YNH6-F1
#
_entry.id   AF-A0A7L2YNH6-F1
#
_cell.length_a   1.000
_cell.length_b   1.000
_cell.length_c   1.000
_cell.angle_alpha   90.00
_cell.angle_beta   90.00
_cell.angle_gamma   90.00
#
_symmetry.space_group_name_H-M   'P 1'
#
loop_
_entity.id
_entity.type
_entity.pdbx_description
1 polymer ?
#
loop_
_entity_poly.entity_id
_entity_poly.type
_entity_poly.pdbx_seq_one_letter_code
_entity_poly.pdbx_strand_id
1 'polypeptide(L)'
;ASVIIRRYIDLGNALNTTALNAIGTRYTCLLNVTELNKIDPNSLKLASLNLSACSQTTKDILYAKAKRAFSDQHYLPAYYELIEPYLGGAPGEDLKALSKDNVNMEVSTLAQLRRDSLLSLTIPEVQNLLGVNIRDLFKWQNQSPIKEWVHRQRQSELDKLNVSLTGGTQEGYINIIMPKYPSSASLGTMVMTLHLLPALLISFLVMSVLS
;
A
#
# COMPACT_ATOMS: atom_id res chain seq x y z
N ALA A 1 -6.53 19.42 -27.93
CA ALA A 1 -7.79 19.02 -27.27
C ALA A 1 -8.02 19.75 -25.95
N SER A 2 -7.12 19.71 -24.95
CA SER A 2 -7.37 20.35 -23.65
C SER A 2 -7.70 21.84 -23.70
N VAL A 3 -7.06 22.62 -24.59
CA VAL A 3 -7.39 24.05 -24.81
C VAL A 3 -8.82 24.25 -25.31
N ILE A 4 -9.29 23.38 -26.21
CA ILE A 4 -10.66 23.44 -26.76
C ILE A 4 -11.68 23.10 -25.67
N ILE A 5 -11.39 22.10 -24.84
CA ILE A 5 -12.25 21.70 -23.71
C ILE A 5 -12.37 22.85 -22.70
N ARG A 6 -11.25 23.51 -22.37
CA ARG A 6 -11.30 24.71 -21.51
C ARG A 6 -12.15 25.80 -22.11
N ARG A 7 -11.93 26.13 -23.39
CA ARG A 7 -12.74 27.12 -24.10
C ARG A 7 -14.23 26.77 -24.08
N TYR A 8 -14.58 25.49 -24.27
CA TYR A 8 -15.97 25.00 -24.18
C TYR A 8 -16.57 25.27 -22.79
N ILE A 9 -15.84 24.95 -21.73
CA ILE A 9 -16.25 25.18 -20.34
C ILE A 9 -16.34 26.68 -20.00
N ASP A 10 -15.40 27.49 -20.49
CA ASP A 10 -15.33 28.94 -20.24
C ASP A 10 -16.46 29.71 -20.93
N LEU A 11 -16.98 29.15 -22.03
CA LEU A 11 -18.20 29.64 -22.69
C LEU A 11 -19.49 29.24 -21.95
N GLY A 12 -19.39 28.62 -20.77
CA GLY A 12 -20.52 28.25 -19.93
C GLY A 12 -21.18 26.92 -20.32
N ASN A 13 -20.60 26.15 -21.24
CA ASN A 13 -21.15 24.86 -21.60
C ASN A 13 -20.92 23.83 -20.50
N ALA A 14 -21.93 23.00 -20.23
CA ALA A 14 -21.89 21.99 -19.19
C ALA A 14 -21.07 20.76 -19.61
N LEU A 15 -20.30 20.21 -18.67
CA LEU A 15 -19.70 18.88 -18.78
C LEU A 15 -20.76 17.79 -18.50
N ASN A 16 -21.80 17.74 -19.33
CA ASN A 16 -22.86 16.73 -19.25
C ASN A 16 -22.38 15.35 -19.71
N THR A 17 -23.23 14.33 -19.62
CA THR A 17 -22.91 12.95 -20.05
C THR A 17 -22.30 12.89 -21.46
N THR A 18 -22.91 13.57 -22.43
CA THR A 18 -22.44 13.58 -23.82
C THR A 18 -21.04 14.19 -23.92
N ALA A 19 -20.81 15.33 -23.26
CA ALA A 19 -19.50 15.98 -23.24
C ALA A 19 -18.45 15.09 -22.56
N LEU A 20 -18.77 14.50 -21.41
CA LEU A 20 -17.87 13.59 -20.68
C LEU A 20 -17.50 12.36 -21.49
N ASN A 21 -18.46 11.75 -22.18
CA ASN A 21 -18.21 10.61 -23.07
C ASN A 21 -17.41 11.01 -24.31
N ALA A 22 -17.65 12.20 -24.87
CA ALA A 22 -16.93 12.70 -26.03
C ALA A 22 -15.46 13.03 -25.74
N ILE A 23 -15.17 13.62 -24.57
CA ILE A 23 -13.79 13.88 -24.16
C ILE A 23 -13.12 12.61 -23.59
N GLY A 24 -13.93 11.69 -23.05
CA GLY A 24 -13.49 10.42 -22.46
C GLY A 24 -12.57 10.58 -21.25
N THR A 25 -12.18 9.45 -20.67
CA THR A 25 -11.28 9.37 -19.51
C THR A 25 -10.06 10.26 -19.64
N ARG A 26 -9.36 10.21 -20.79
CA ARG A 26 -8.06 10.85 -20.96
C ARG A 26 -8.13 12.34 -20.65
N TYR A 27 -9.12 13.04 -21.19
CA TYR A 27 -9.25 14.47 -20.98
C TYR A 27 -10.01 14.81 -19.71
N THR A 28 -10.92 13.93 -19.25
CA THR A 28 -11.53 14.06 -17.91
C THR A 28 -10.46 14.05 -16.81
N CYS A 29 -9.44 13.19 -16.89
CA CYS A 29 -8.33 13.16 -15.93
C CYS A 29 -7.42 14.41 -15.98
N LEU A 30 -7.52 15.23 -17.03
CA LEU A 30 -6.73 16.46 -17.20
C LEU A 30 -7.47 17.73 -16.78
N LEU A 31 -8.75 17.60 -16.39
CA LEU A 31 -9.52 18.71 -15.85
C LEU A 31 -8.96 19.12 -14.49
N ASN A 32 -8.86 20.43 -14.25
CA ASN A 32 -8.47 20.95 -12.94
C ASN A 32 -9.64 20.88 -11.94
N VAL A 33 -9.36 21.16 -10.66
CA VAL A 33 -10.36 21.11 -9.58
C VAL A 33 -11.58 21.99 -9.87
N THR A 34 -11.38 23.20 -10.40
CA THR A 34 -12.48 24.11 -10.75
C THR A 34 -13.36 23.55 -11.85
N GLU A 35 -12.76 22.98 -12.90
CA GLU A 35 -13.46 22.36 -14.02
C GLU A 35 -14.22 21.10 -13.58
N LEU A 36 -13.57 20.22 -12.80
CA LEU A 36 -14.21 19.03 -12.23
C LEU A 36 -15.42 19.40 -11.36
N ASN A 37 -15.31 20.46 -10.56
CA ASN A 37 -16.40 20.90 -9.70
C ASN A 37 -17.63 21.40 -10.47
N LYS A 38 -17.47 21.86 -11.72
CA LYS A 38 -18.58 22.24 -12.60
C LYS A 38 -19.38 21.05 -13.14
N ILE A 39 -18.89 19.81 -13.01
CA ILE A 39 -19.63 18.61 -13.42
C ILE A 39 -20.86 18.43 -12.53
N ASP A 40 -22.05 18.43 -13.11
CA ASP A 40 -23.27 18.07 -12.38
C ASP A 40 -23.23 16.57 -12.00
N PRO A 41 -23.51 16.19 -10.73
CA PRO A 41 -23.50 14.80 -10.30
C PRO A 41 -24.30 13.86 -11.21
N ASN A 42 -25.49 14.24 -11.68
CA ASN A 42 -26.32 13.38 -12.51
C ASN A 42 -25.70 13.09 -13.88
N SER A 43 -24.76 13.91 -14.34
CA SER A 43 -24.02 13.65 -15.58
C SER A 43 -23.20 12.36 -15.51
N LEU A 44 -22.83 11.92 -14.30
CA LEU A 44 -22.07 10.69 -14.05
C LEU A 44 -22.92 9.42 -14.14
N LYS A 45 -24.26 9.51 -14.06
CA LYS A 45 -25.16 8.33 -14.09
C LYS A 45 -25.00 7.50 -15.37
N LEU A 46 -24.70 8.17 -16.48
CA LEU A 46 -24.61 7.57 -17.81
C LEU A 46 -23.25 7.83 -18.48
N ALA A 47 -22.30 8.38 -17.73
CA ALA A 47 -20.94 8.59 -18.24
C ALA A 47 -20.15 7.28 -18.15
N SER A 48 -19.48 6.91 -19.24
CA SER A 48 -18.61 5.74 -19.28
C SER A 48 -17.16 6.20 -19.13
N LEU A 49 -16.66 6.13 -17.90
CA LEU A 49 -15.31 6.59 -17.55
C LEU A 49 -14.55 5.48 -16.83
N ASN A 50 -13.33 5.20 -17.29
CA ASN A 50 -12.35 4.41 -16.54
C ASN A 50 -11.42 5.39 -15.81
N LEU A 51 -11.50 5.49 -14.48
CA LEU A 51 -10.72 6.48 -13.72
C LEU A 51 -9.38 5.96 -13.19
N SER A 52 -9.00 4.72 -13.52
CA SER A 52 -7.81 4.04 -12.99
C SER A 52 -6.53 4.89 -13.05
N ALA A 53 -6.30 5.54 -14.20
CA ALA A 53 -5.13 6.37 -14.49
C ALA A 53 -5.26 7.85 -14.05
N CYS A 54 -6.40 8.28 -13.53
CA CYS A 54 -6.57 9.65 -13.06
C CYS A 54 -5.78 9.91 -11.75
N SER A 55 -5.47 11.18 -11.49
CA SER A 55 -4.93 11.61 -10.21
C SER A 55 -5.88 11.28 -9.05
N GLN A 56 -5.34 11.09 -7.84
CA GLN A 56 -6.18 10.82 -6.66
C GLN A 56 -7.17 11.96 -6.41
N THR A 57 -6.76 13.21 -6.58
CA THR A 57 -7.65 14.38 -6.45
C THR A 57 -8.84 14.30 -7.41
N THR A 58 -8.62 13.88 -8.66
CA THR A 58 -9.70 13.68 -9.63
C THR A 58 -10.64 12.56 -9.18
N LYS A 59 -10.08 11.42 -8.74
CA LYS A 59 -10.87 10.29 -8.24
C LYS A 59 -11.74 10.69 -7.05
N ASP A 60 -11.19 11.41 -6.08
CA ASP A 60 -11.90 11.86 -4.87
C ASP A 60 -13.08 12.79 -5.22
N ILE A 61 -12.86 13.75 -6.11
CA ILE A 61 -13.92 14.68 -6.56
C ILE A 61 -15.03 13.93 -7.30
N LEU A 62 -14.67 13.05 -8.23
CA LEU A 62 -15.63 12.29 -9.03
C LEU A 62 -16.38 11.26 -8.18
N TYR A 63 -15.73 10.61 -7.22
CA TYR A 63 -16.38 9.73 -6.26
C TYR A 63 -17.45 10.47 -5.44
N ALA A 64 -17.10 11.62 -4.85
CA ALA A 64 -18.06 12.41 -4.07
C ALA A 64 -19.26 12.87 -4.90
N LYS A 65 -19.08 13.12 -6.21
CA LYS A 65 -20.18 13.43 -7.14
C LYS A 65 -20.99 12.18 -7.49
N ALA A 66 -20.35 11.06 -7.79
CA ALA A 66 -21.02 9.80 -8.09
C ALA A 66 -21.86 9.31 -6.91
N LYS A 67 -21.32 9.36 -5.68
CA LYS A 67 -22.05 9.03 -4.45
C LYS A 67 -23.33 9.84 -4.29
N ARG A 68 -23.30 11.15 -4.61
CA ARG A 68 -24.50 12.00 -4.62
C ARG A 68 -25.45 11.66 -5.76
N ALA A 69 -24.92 11.34 -6.94
CA ALA A 69 -25.74 10.98 -8.09
C ALA A 69 -26.56 9.71 -7.82
N PHE A 70 -25.95 8.71 -7.18
CA PHE A 70 -26.55 7.41 -6.92
C PHE A 70 -27.13 7.25 -5.50
N SER A 71 -27.31 8.34 -4.75
CA SER A 71 -27.77 8.25 -3.35
C SER A 71 -29.18 7.64 -3.23
N ASP A 72 -30.01 7.82 -4.25
CA ASP A 72 -31.34 7.22 -4.37
C ASP A 72 -31.30 5.70 -4.55
N GLN A 73 -30.16 5.13 -4.95
CA GLN A 73 -29.98 3.70 -5.18
C GLN A 73 -29.27 3.01 -4.01
N HIS A 74 -28.83 3.74 -2.97
CA HIS A 74 -27.91 3.23 -1.95
C HIS A 74 -28.40 1.98 -1.19
N TYR A 75 -29.72 1.81 -1.06
CA TYR A 75 -30.33 0.65 -0.39
C TYR A 75 -30.58 -0.54 -1.34
N LEU A 76 -30.27 -0.41 -2.62
CA LEU A 76 -30.48 -1.45 -3.62
C LEU A 76 -29.19 -2.25 -3.84
N PRO A 77 -29.28 -3.57 -4.08
CA PRO A 77 -28.11 -4.40 -4.42
C PRO A 77 -27.31 -3.87 -5.62
N ALA A 78 -27.99 -3.22 -6.58
CA ALA A 78 -27.38 -2.62 -7.76
C ALA A 78 -26.48 -1.40 -7.45
N TYR A 79 -26.51 -0.86 -6.23
CA TYR A 79 -25.70 0.31 -5.87
C TYR A 79 -24.20 0.09 -6.11
N TYR A 80 -23.71 -1.10 -5.78
CA TYR A 80 -22.31 -1.45 -5.97
C TYR A 80 -21.89 -1.32 -7.44
N GLU A 81 -22.67 -1.87 -8.36
CA GLU A 81 -22.38 -1.84 -9.80
C GLU A 81 -22.34 -0.39 -10.34
N LEU A 82 -23.19 0.49 -9.79
CA LEU A 82 -23.24 1.89 -10.19
C LEU A 82 -22.04 2.70 -9.67
N ILE A 83 -21.57 2.42 -8.46
CA ILE A 83 -20.50 3.18 -7.81
C ILE A 83 -19.09 2.62 -8.09
N GLU A 84 -18.98 1.34 -8.47
CA GLU A 84 -17.70 0.63 -8.68
C GLU A 84 -16.68 1.42 -9.51
N PRO A 85 -17.03 2.03 -10.67
CA PRO A 85 -16.06 2.77 -11.50
C PRO A 85 -15.40 3.97 -10.79
N TYR A 86 -16.00 4.43 -9.69
CA TYR A 86 -15.57 5.60 -8.92
C TYR A 86 -14.90 5.24 -7.59
N LEU A 87 -14.89 3.97 -7.18
CA LEU A 87 -14.38 3.54 -5.86
C LEU A 87 -12.91 3.85 -5.61
N GLY A 88 -12.12 4.10 -6.66
CA GLY A 88 -10.74 4.58 -6.53
C GLY A 88 -10.61 5.90 -5.75
N GLY A 89 -11.70 6.67 -5.57
CA GLY A 89 -11.75 7.88 -4.76
C GLY A 89 -12.53 7.74 -3.45
N ALA A 90 -12.95 6.53 -3.09
CA ALA A 90 -13.77 6.31 -1.90
C ALA A 90 -12.96 6.47 -0.61
N PRO A 91 -13.47 7.19 0.41
CA PRO A 91 -12.87 7.21 1.72
C PRO A 91 -13.07 5.87 2.44
N GLY A 92 -12.21 5.57 3.42
CA GLY A 92 -12.27 4.33 4.18
C GLY A 92 -13.63 4.07 4.83
N GLU A 93 -14.30 5.10 5.37
CA GLU A 93 -15.63 4.95 5.98
C GLU A 93 -16.69 4.41 5.02
N ASP A 94 -16.65 4.85 3.76
CA ASP A 94 -17.61 4.40 2.75
C ASP A 94 -17.32 2.96 2.32
N LEU A 95 -16.05 2.55 2.28
CA LEU A 95 -15.66 1.16 2.02
C LEU A 95 -16.07 0.23 3.17
N LYS A 96 -15.99 0.71 4.42
CA LYS A 96 -16.47 -0.03 5.61
C LYS A 96 -17.99 -0.15 5.66
N ALA A 97 -18.70 0.83 5.12
CA ALA A 97 -20.14 0.71 4.92
C ALA A 97 -20.43 -0.35 3.84
N LEU A 98 -19.77 -0.25 2.68
CA LEU A 98 -19.94 -1.15 1.56
C LEU A 98 -19.59 -2.62 1.90
N SER A 99 -18.64 -2.85 2.81
CA SER A 99 -18.30 -4.20 3.28
C SER A 99 -19.42 -4.89 4.07
N LYS A 100 -20.56 -4.22 4.30
CA LYS A 100 -21.75 -4.79 4.95
C LYS A 100 -22.83 -5.19 3.94
N ASP A 101 -22.66 -4.81 2.67
CA ASP A 101 -23.69 -4.91 1.63
C ASP A 101 -23.56 -6.20 0.78
N ASN A 102 -22.77 -7.18 1.24
CA ASN A 102 -22.55 -8.47 0.57
C ASN A 102 -22.17 -8.34 -0.91
N VAL A 103 -21.17 -7.49 -1.17
CA VAL A 103 -20.65 -7.25 -2.52
C VAL A 103 -19.60 -8.28 -2.92
N ASN A 104 -19.35 -8.43 -4.21
CA ASN A 104 -18.32 -9.29 -4.76
C ASN A 104 -17.30 -8.45 -5.52
N MET A 105 -16.55 -7.63 -4.79
CA MET A 105 -15.57 -6.72 -5.37
C MET A 105 -14.48 -7.49 -6.11
N GLU A 106 -14.17 -7.07 -7.32
CA GLU A 106 -13.03 -7.57 -8.07
C GLU A 106 -11.73 -7.19 -7.36
N VAL A 107 -10.75 -8.10 -7.29
CA VAL A 107 -9.45 -7.78 -6.67
C VAL A 107 -8.73 -6.67 -7.45
N SER A 108 -9.01 -6.53 -8.74
CA SER A 108 -8.52 -5.43 -9.57
C SER A 108 -9.14 -4.07 -9.19
N THR A 109 -10.37 -4.04 -8.69
CA THR A 109 -11.02 -2.86 -8.09
C THR A 109 -10.38 -2.56 -6.74
N LEU A 110 -10.16 -3.57 -5.89
CA LEU A 110 -9.46 -3.42 -4.61
C LEU A 110 -8.06 -2.82 -4.79
N ALA A 111 -7.33 -3.25 -5.82
CA ALA A 111 -5.99 -2.74 -6.17
C ALA A 111 -6.00 -1.27 -6.64
N GLN A 112 -7.14 -0.74 -7.06
CA GLN A 112 -7.29 0.64 -7.53
C GLN A 112 -7.82 1.59 -6.46
N LEU A 113 -8.18 1.07 -5.28
CA LEU A 113 -8.64 1.88 -4.16
C LEU A 113 -7.57 2.88 -3.72
N ARG A 114 -8.04 4.00 -3.20
CA ARG A 114 -7.17 4.98 -2.55
C ARG A 114 -6.37 4.31 -1.43
N ARG A 115 -5.05 4.50 -1.46
CA ARG A 115 -4.09 3.82 -0.57
C ARG A 115 -4.49 3.89 0.91
N ASP A 116 -4.65 5.09 1.46
CA ASP A 116 -5.01 5.27 2.88
C ASP A 116 -6.34 4.59 3.24
N SER A 117 -7.27 4.54 2.29
CA SER A 117 -8.59 3.95 2.50
C SER A 117 -8.51 2.44 2.57
N LEU A 118 -7.78 1.78 1.66
CA LEU A 118 -7.50 0.34 1.77
C LEU A 118 -6.73 0.00 3.05
N LEU A 119 -5.69 0.77 3.39
CA LEU A 119 -4.88 0.53 4.58
C LEU A 119 -5.65 0.72 5.90
N SER A 120 -6.81 1.38 5.87
CA SER A 120 -7.69 1.55 7.02
C SER A 120 -8.65 0.38 7.26
N LEU A 121 -8.71 -0.58 6.32
CA LEU A 121 -9.60 -1.73 6.38
C LEU A 121 -8.97 -2.90 7.14
N THR A 122 -9.81 -3.57 7.93
CA THR A 122 -9.51 -4.80 8.64
C THR A 122 -9.61 -6.01 7.72
N ILE A 123 -9.09 -7.16 8.18
CA ILE A 123 -9.25 -8.45 7.47
C ILE A 123 -10.71 -8.78 7.17
N PRO A 124 -11.65 -8.75 8.14
CA PRO A 124 -13.05 -9.04 7.86
C PRO A 124 -13.69 -8.08 6.86
N GLU A 125 -13.33 -6.78 6.89
CA GLU A 125 -13.86 -5.79 5.95
C GLU A 125 -13.37 -6.09 4.51
N VAL A 126 -12.09 -6.42 4.31
CA VAL A 126 -11.58 -6.82 3.00
C VAL A 126 -12.18 -8.15 2.53
N GLN A 127 -12.34 -9.12 3.45
CA GLN A 127 -13.00 -10.38 3.15
C GLN A 127 -14.44 -10.17 2.66
N ASN A 128 -15.20 -9.32 3.34
CA ASN A 128 -16.59 -9.04 2.97
C ASN A 128 -16.72 -8.18 1.71
N LEU A 129 -15.76 -7.30 1.43
CA LEU A 129 -15.74 -6.57 0.15
C LEU A 129 -15.48 -7.52 -1.02
N LEU A 130 -14.53 -8.44 -0.88
CA LEU A 130 -14.18 -9.35 -1.98
C LEU A 130 -15.21 -10.47 -2.16
N GLY A 131 -15.89 -10.89 -1.09
CA GLY A 131 -16.90 -11.94 -1.15
C GLY A 131 -16.34 -13.20 -1.80
N VAL A 132 -16.98 -13.66 -2.88
CA VAL A 132 -16.55 -14.87 -3.61
C VAL A 132 -15.18 -14.72 -4.30
N ASN A 133 -14.73 -13.49 -4.55
CA ASN A 133 -13.48 -13.18 -5.24
C ASN A 133 -12.24 -13.22 -4.32
N ILE A 134 -12.40 -13.51 -3.03
CA ILE A 134 -11.30 -13.54 -2.04
C ILE A 134 -10.14 -14.45 -2.45
N ARG A 135 -10.40 -15.54 -3.18
CA ARG A 135 -9.37 -16.50 -3.61
C ARG A 135 -8.37 -15.90 -4.59
N ASP A 136 -8.76 -14.87 -5.33
CA ASP A 136 -7.89 -14.22 -6.29
C ASP A 136 -6.90 -13.25 -5.61
N LEU A 137 -7.12 -12.90 -4.34
CA LEU A 137 -6.28 -11.96 -3.60
C LEU A 137 -4.80 -12.37 -3.58
N PHE A 138 -4.52 -13.69 -3.52
CA PHE A 138 -3.16 -14.25 -3.59
C PHE A 138 -2.39 -13.79 -4.85
N LYS A 139 -3.05 -13.68 -6.00
CA LYS A 139 -2.44 -13.27 -7.28
C LYS A 139 -1.93 -11.83 -7.24
N TRP A 140 -2.44 -11.03 -6.29
CA TRP A 140 -2.16 -9.61 -6.17
C TRP A 140 -1.34 -9.27 -4.92
N GLN A 141 -0.92 -10.24 -4.12
CA GLN A 141 -0.23 -10.01 -2.83
C GLN A 141 1.06 -9.19 -2.94
N ASN A 142 1.69 -9.16 -4.13
CA ASN A 142 2.91 -8.38 -4.39
C ASN A 142 2.65 -7.01 -5.03
N GLN A 143 1.39 -6.67 -5.32
CA GLN A 143 1.02 -5.41 -5.96
C GLN A 143 0.61 -4.37 -4.92
N SER A 144 1.11 -3.14 -5.04
CA SER A 144 0.64 -2.02 -4.23
C SER A 144 -0.77 -1.59 -4.68
N PRO A 145 -1.69 -1.21 -3.78
CA PRO A 145 -1.53 -1.10 -2.32
C PRO A 145 -1.82 -2.39 -1.53
N ILE A 146 -2.23 -3.48 -2.17
CA ILE A 146 -2.58 -4.76 -1.52
C ILE A 146 -1.42 -5.32 -0.70
N LYS A 147 -0.20 -5.32 -1.26
CA LYS A 147 1.01 -5.75 -0.55
C LYS A 147 1.14 -5.06 0.79
N GLU A 148 0.98 -3.75 0.82
CA GLU A 148 1.17 -2.97 2.04
C GLU A 148 0.05 -3.18 3.05
N TRP A 149 -1.17 -3.40 2.57
CA TRP A 149 -2.27 -3.81 3.42
C TRP A 149 -1.96 -5.14 4.11
N VAL A 150 -1.45 -6.13 3.37
CA VAL A 150 -1.01 -7.43 3.92
C VAL A 150 0.06 -7.23 4.99
N HIS A 151 1.07 -6.39 4.73
CA HIS A 151 2.16 -6.13 5.69
C HIS A 151 1.71 -5.41 6.98
N ARG A 152 0.50 -4.84 7.01
CA ARG A 152 -0.08 -4.23 8.23
C ARG A 152 -0.87 -5.23 9.07
N GLN A 153 -1.22 -6.38 8.53
CA GLN A 153 -1.98 -7.40 9.25
C GLN A 153 -1.06 -8.32 10.03
N ARG A 154 -1.60 -9.03 11.02
CA ARG A 154 -0.91 -10.14 11.68
C ARG A 154 -0.96 -11.37 10.80
N GLN A 155 0.15 -12.10 10.71
CA GLN A 155 0.22 -13.31 9.90
C GLN A 155 -0.78 -14.37 10.41
N SER A 156 -0.96 -14.55 11.72
CA SER A 156 -1.97 -15.50 12.24
C SER A 156 -3.39 -15.18 11.80
N GLU A 157 -3.72 -13.90 11.63
CA GLU A 157 -5.04 -13.47 11.20
C GLU A 157 -5.22 -13.61 9.70
N LEU A 158 -4.16 -13.37 8.91
CA LEU A 158 -4.15 -13.63 7.47
C LEU A 158 -4.31 -15.12 7.18
N ASP A 159 -3.68 -15.99 7.97
CA ASP A 159 -3.74 -17.45 7.79
C ASP A 159 -5.17 -17.99 7.95
N LYS A 160 -6.01 -17.35 8.78
CA LYS A 160 -7.43 -17.69 8.93
C LYS A 160 -8.24 -17.48 7.65
N LEU A 161 -7.79 -16.65 6.72
CA LEU A 161 -8.44 -16.46 5.42
C LEU A 161 -8.27 -17.67 4.50
N ASN A 162 -7.29 -18.55 4.76
CA ASN A 162 -6.98 -19.72 3.95
C ASN A 162 -6.76 -19.44 2.45
N VAL A 163 -6.16 -18.27 2.13
CA VAL A 163 -5.82 -17.83 0.76
C VAL A 163 -4.31 -17.71 0.53
N SER A 164 -3.50 -18.34 1.39
CA SER A 164 -2.02 -18.40 1.25
C SER A 164 -1.33 -17.04 1.14
N LEU A 165 -1.85 -16.00 1.81
CA LEU A 165 -1.19 -14.70 1.89
C LEU A 165 -0.01 -14.74 2.86
N THR A 166 1.10 -14.13 2.46
CA THR A 166 2.33 -14.08 3.28
C THR A 166 2.87 -12.66 3.38
N GLY A 167 3.68 -12.39 4.41
CA GLY A 167 4.30 -11.07 4.62
C GLY A 167 3.61 -10.21 5.67
N GLY A 168 2.66 -10.79 6.42
CA GLY A 168 2.12 -10.15 7.61
C GLY A 168 3.16 -9.99 8.73
N THR A 169 2.82 -9.17 9.71
CA THR A 169 3.61 -9.02 10.95
C THR A 169 3.60 -10.30 11.77
N GLN A 170 4.73 -10.63 12.39
CA GLN A 170 4.84 -11.79 13.29
C GLN A 170 4.24 -11.47 14.66
N GLU A 171 3.60 -12.44 15.31
CA GLU A 171 3.29 -12.30 16.74
C GLU A 171 4.52 -12.62 17.59
N GLY A 172 4.84 -11.74 18.55
CA GLY A 172 5.67 -12.11 19.70
C GLY A 172 7.07 -11.51 19.74
N TYR A 173 7.47 -11.26 20.98
CA TYR A 173 8.57 -10.45 21.48
C TYR A 173 9.96 -10.91 21.03
N ILE A 174 10.89 -9.95 20.92
CA ILE A 174 12.32 -10.25 20.91
C ILE A 174 12.65 -10.91 22.26
N ASN A 175 12.87 -12.23 22.27
CA ASN A 175 13.54 -12.89 23.38
C ASN A 175 15.02 -12.46 23.33
N ILE A 176 15.36 -11.36 24.01
CA ILE A 176 16.77 -11.06 24.31
C ILE A 176 17.18 -12.03 25.41
N ILE A 177 17.63 -13.22 25.02
CA ILE A 177 18.37 -14.09 25.93
C ILE A 177 19.70 -13.37 26.18
N MET A 178 19.78 -12.62 27.26
CA MET A 178 21.05 -12.03 27.70
C MET A 178 21.98 -13.19 28.06
N PRO A 179 23.12 -13.39 27.38
CA PRO A 179 24.02 -14.48 27.70
C PRO A 179 24.51 -14.28 29.14
N LYS A 180 24.17 -15.24 30.00
CA LYS A 180 24.64 -15.29 31.38
C LYS A 180 26.12 -15.68 31.32
N TYR A 181 27.00 -14.70 31.48
CA TYR A 181 28.45 -14.92 31.52
C TYR A 181 28.78 -15.80 32.75
N PRO A 182 29.40 -16.99 32.60
CA PRO A 182 29.91 -17.71 33.74
C PRO A 182 31.19 -17.04 34.23
N SER A 183 31.16 -16.59 35.48
CA SER A 183 32.35 -16.23 36.24
C SER A 183 33.09 -17.49 36.65
N SER A 184 34.33 -17.67 36.20
CA SER A 184 35.48 -18.10 37.01
C SER A 184 36.69 -18.48 36.13
N ALA A 185 37.85 -17.92 36.46
CA ALA A 185 39.13 -18.58 36.27
C ALA A 185 40.00 -18.30 37.50
N SER A 186 40.41 -19.37 38.16
CA SER A 186 41.28 -19.38 39.34
C SER A 186 42.70 -18.96 38.96
N LEU A 187 43.34 -18.18 39.83
CA LEU A 187 44.75 -17.82 39.70
C LEU A 187 45.58 -18.91 40.38
N GLY A 188 46.05 -19.89 39.61
CA GLY A 188 46.98 -20.93 40.06
C GLY A 188 48.43 -20.43 40.00
N THR A 189 49.11 -20.50 41.14
CA THR A 189 50.51 -20.17 41.38
C THR A 189 51.45 -20.99 40.47
N MET A 190 52.24 -20.35 39.60
CA MET A 190 53.35 -21.01 38.92
C MET A 190 54.67 -20.79 39.65
N VAL A 191 55.29 -21.91 40.03
CA VAL A 191 56.62 -22.04 40.62
C VAL A 191 57.67 -21.69 39.56
N MET A 192 58.55 -20.73 39.85
CA MET A 192 59.73 -20.45 39.02
C MET A 192 60.90 -21.34 39.47
N THR A 193 61.30 -22.31 38.65
CA THR A 193 62.57 -23.02 38.79
C THR A 193 63.63 -22.37 37.90
N LEU A 194 64.65 -21.83 38.56
CA LEU A 194 65.83 -21.19 37.97
C LEU A 194 66.81 -22.28 37.50
N HIS A 195 67.18 -22.27 36.22
CA HIS A 195 68.30 -23.05 35.71
C HIS A 195 69.40 -22.13 35.17
N LEU A 196 70.51 -22.12 35.91
CA LEU A 196 71.79 -21.51 35.58
C LEU A 196 72.48 -22.26 34.44
N LEU A 197 73.03 -21.55 33.46
CA LEU A 197 74.18 -21.98 32.66
C LEU A 197 74.92 -20.74 32.10
N PRO A 198 76.22 -20.54 32.41
CA PRO A 198 77.04 -19.43 31.92
C PRO A 198 78.04 -19.86 30.83
N ALA A 199 78.22 -19.04 29.79
CA ALA A 199 79.36 -19.02 28.84
C ALA A 199 79.00 -18.04 27.69
N LEU A 200 79.86 -17.25 27.05
CA LEU A 200 81.24 -16.80 27.26
C LEU A 200 81.40 -15.59 26.30
N LEU A 201 82.15 -14.57 26.72
CA LEU A 201 82.49 -13.34 26.00
C LEU A 201 83.16 -13.58 24.64
N ILE A 202 82.79 -12.84 23.59
CA ILE A 202 83.75 -12.31 22.59
C ILE A 202 83.32 -10.90 22.15
N SER A 203 84.26 -9.97 22.29
CA SER A 203 84.23 -8.54 21.94
C SER A 203 84.95 -8.27 20.60
N PHE A 204 84.94 -6.99 20.19
CA PHE A 204 85.66 -6.34 19.07
C PHE A 204 85.00 -6.39 17.68
N LEU A 205 85.11 -5.43 16.76
CA LEU A 205 85.33 -3.96 16.69
C LEU A 205 85.49 -3.69 15.18
N VAL A 206 84.93 -2.58 14.64
CA VAL A 206 85.24 -1.90 13.33
C VAL A 206 85.22 -2.72 12.02
N MET A 207 85.11 -2.21 10.79
CA MET A 207 84.59 -1.03 10.07
C MET A 207 84.83 -1.34 8.57
N SER A 208 83.92 -0.89 7.68
CA SER A 208 84.17 -0.58 6.24
C SER A 208 84.46 -1.78 5.30
N VAL A 209 84.33 -1.78 3.96
CA VAL A 209 84.19 -0.81 2.86
C VAL A 209 83.47 -1.52 1.68
N LEU A 210 82.61 -0.79 0.95
CA LEU A 210 82.31 -0.80 -0.50
C LEU A 210 82.56 -2.07 -1.37
N SER A 211 81.51 -2.51 -2.08
CA SER A 211 81.52 -2.74 -3.55
C SER A 211 80.09 -2.63 -4.09
#